data_AF-D1PFC9-F1
#
_entry.id   AF-D1PFC9-F1
#
_cell.length_a   1.000
_cell.length_b   1.000
_cell.length_c   1.000
_cell.angle_alpha   90.00
_cell.angle_beta   90.00
_cell.angle_gamma   90.00
#
_symmetry.space_group_name_H-M   'P 1'
#
loop_
_entity.id
_entity.type
_entity.pdbx_description
1 polymer ?
#
loop_
_entity_poly.entity_id
_entity_poly.type
_entity_poly.pdbx_seq_one_letter_code
_entity_poly.pdbx_strand_id
1 'polypeptide(L)'
;MSELTERQVKELDVDWFCLVNGVPTHIASMGGAIPSLFRDREKLRRQQDMVANLVPSAEVKLNMEVIESLTAEGYEYLQDQMISKAIEDANKSHPGFVYLRNQKLHIRLFAATFVEKARRGFRSFARKENVNGNEYVLIAEPTIPVKNDLGGLGLEELKCEVRNEGGTIVF
;
A
#
# COMPACT_ATOMS: atom_id res chain seq x y z
N MET A 1 13.80 16.75 -18.70
CA MET A 1 12.89 16.07 -17.75
C MET A 1 12.31 17.14 -16.86
N SER A 2 10.99 17.34 -16.85
CA SER A 2 10.35 18.32 -15.96
C SER A 2 10.36 17.76 -14.54
N GLU A 3 11.08 18.41 -13.62
CA GLU A 3 10.97 18.13 -12.20
C GLU A 3 9.52 18.36 -11.77
N LEU A 4 8.88 17.30 -11.27
CA LEU A 4 7.55 17.42 -10.67
C LEU A 4 7.68 18.28 -9.42
N THR A 5 6.87 19.33 -9.33
CA THR A 5 6.80 20.17 -8.12
C THR A 5 6.41 19.31 -6.90
N GLU A 6 6.86 19.66 -5.69
CA GLU A 6 6.45 18.98 -4.44
C GLU A 6 4.93 18.83 -4.31
N ARG A 7 4.19 19.80 -4.87
CA ARG A 7 2.74 19.75 -4.99
C ARG A 7 2.31 18.60 -5.90
N GLN A 8 2.88 18.45 -7.09
CA GLN A 8 2.58 17.31 -7.98
C GLN A 8 2.94 15.95 -7.37
N VAL A 9 4.02 15.87 -6.58
CA VAL A 9 4.37 14.65 -5.82
C VAL A 9 3.29 14.31 -4.79
N LYS A 10 2.86 15.29 -3.97
CA LYS A 10 1.72 15.11 -3.05
C LYS A 10 0.38 14.86 -3.74
N GLU A 11 0.24 15.27 -4.99
CA GLU A 11 -0.98 15.11 -5.78
C GLU A 11 -1.11 13.74 -6.45
N LEU A 12 -0.01 13.00 -6.58
CA LEU A 12 0.04 11.69 -7.23
C LEU A 12 0.29 10.54 -6.25
N ASP A 13 0.60 10.82 -4.98
CA ASP A 13 0.85 9.85 -3.91
C ASP A 13 -0.34 9.81 -2.94
N VAL A 14 -1.44 9.20 -3.38
CA VAL A 14 -2.69 9.12 -2.61
C VAL A 14 -3.18 7.68 -2.60
N ASP A 15 -3.18 7.07 -1.42
CA ASP A 15 -3.82 5.79 -1.15
C ASP A 15 -5.32 5.87 -1.49
N TRP A 16 -5.84 4.90 -2.24
CA TRP A 16 -7.28 4.77 -2.48
C TRP A 16 -7.87 3.52 -1.81
N PHE A 17 -9.16 3.59 -1.51
CA PHE A 17 -9.91 2.52 -0.84
C PHE A 17 -11.17 2.17 -1.63
N CYS A 18 -11.33 0.90 -2.00
CA CYS A 18 -12.43 0.41 -2.83
C CYS A 18 -12.84 -1.02 -2.45
N LEU A 19 -13.90 -1.52 -3.10
CA LEU A 19 -14.27 -2.93 -3.10
C LEU A 19 -13.85 -3.57 -4.42
N VAL A 20 -13.11 -4.67 -4.31
CA VAL A 20 -12.78 -5.56 -5.44
C VAL A 20 -13.38 -6.93 -5.11
N ASN A 21 -14.35 -7.37 -5.91
CA ASN A 21 -15.14 -8.58 -5.64
C ASN A 21 -15.74 -8.63 -4.23
N GLY A 22 -16.24 -7.47 -3.74
CA GLY A 22 -16.81 -7.35 -2.39
C GLY A 22 -15.79 -7.34 -1.24
N VAL A 23 -14.48 -7.36 -1.55
CA VAL A 23 -13.41 -7.35 -0.54
C VAL A 23 -12.79 -5.95 -0.42
N PRO A 24 -12.67 -5.41 0.82
CA PRO A 24 -12.00 -4.14 1.05
C PRO A 24 -10.56 -4.16 0.55
N THR A 25 -10.24 -3.20 -0.30
CA THR A 25 -8.98 -3.16 -1.04
C THR A 25 -8.37 -1.76 -0.91
N HIS A 26 -7.09 -1.74 -0.52
CA HIS A 26 -6.23 -0.57 -0.54
C HIS A 26 -5.29 -0.70 -1.74
N ILE A 27 -5.10 0.38 -2.48
CA ILE A 27 -4.11 0.42 -3.55
C ILE A 27 -3.29 1.70 -3.41
N ALA A 28 -1.98 1.53 -3.33
CA ALA A 28 -1.03 2.63 -3.33
C ALA A 28 -0.80 3.10 -4.76
N SER A 29 -1.08 4.38 -5.03
CA SER A 29 -0.94 4.94 -6.38
C SER A 29 0.52 5.04 -6.82
N MET A 30 1.47 5.29 -5.90
CA MET A 30 2.89 5.48 -6.18
C MET A 30 3.14 6.39 -7.39
N GLY A 31 2.41 7.50 -7.52
CA GLY A 31 2.55 8.40 -8.66
C GLY A 31 1.67 8.09 -9.89
N GLY A 32 0.89 7.01 -9.87
CA GLY A 32 0.20 6.42 -11.02
C GLY A 32 -1.15 7.01 -11.41
N ALA A 33 -1.63 6.62 -12.61
CA ALA A 33 -2.89 7.07 -13.17
C ALA A 33 -4.08 6.46 -12.43
N ILE A 34 -4.70 7.25 -11.56
CA ILE A 34 -5.93 6.92 -10.85
C ILE A 34 -7.12 6.95 -11.83
N PRO A 35 -8.03 5.94 -11.82
CA PRO A 35 -9.28 6.02 -12.58
C PRO A 35 -10.05 7.27 -12.19
N SER A 36 -10.68 7.93 -13.16
CA SER A 36 -11.34 9.23 -12.94
C SER A 36 -12.35 9.23 -11.78
N LEU A 37 -13.03 8.10 -11.56
CA LEU A 37 -13.98 7.88 -10.46
C LEU A 37 -13.37 8.14 -9.06
N PHE A 38 -12.07 7.89 -8.88
CA PHE A 38 -11.37 8.03 -7.60
C PHE A 38 -10.60 9.35 -7.48
N ARG A 39 -10.68 10.26 -8.45
CA ARG A 39 -9.92 11.53 -8.42
C ARG A 39 -10.48 12.59 -7.46
N ASP A 40 -11.52 12.28 -6.69
CA ASP A 40 -12.04 13.16 -5.64
C ASP A 40 -11.09 13.17 -4.42
N ARG A 41 -10.24 14.19 -4.37
CA ARG A 41 -9.21 14.34 -3.33
C ARG A 41 -9.80 14.55 -1.93
N GLU A 42 -10.93 15.25 -1.81
CA GLU A 42 -11.53 15.45 -0.49
C GLU A 42 -12.06 14.13 0.05
N LYS A 43 -12.72 13.35 -0.81
CA LYS A 43 -13.18 12.01 -0.45
C LYS A 43 -12.02 11.10 -0.06
N LEU A 44 -10.94 11.06 -0.86
CA LEU A 44 -9.76 10.25 -0.55
C LEU A 44 -9.13 10.62 0.80
N ARG A 45 -8.99 11.91 1.10
CA ARG A 45 -8.46 12.38 2.39
C ARG A 45 -9.35 11.96 3.56
N ARG A 46 -10.67 12.13 3.45
CA ARG A 46 -11.61 11.66 4.48
C ARG A 46 -11.49 10.16 4.70
N GLN A 47 -11.37 9.37 3.62
CA GLN A 47 -11.16 7.93 3.72
C GLN A 47 -9.83 7.60 4.40
N GLN A 48 -8.73 8.31 4.08
CA GLN A 48 -7.44 8.12 4.74
C GLN A 48 -7.52 8.42 6.24
N ASP A 49 -8.16 9.52 6.64
CA ASP A 49 -8.37 9.88 8.04
C ASP A 49 -9.20 8.82 8.77
N MET A 50 -10.27 8.33 8.15
CA MET A 50 -11.11 7.27 8.71
C MET A 50 -10.32 5.97 8.87
N VAL A 51 -9.53 5.57 7.87
CA VAL A 51 -8.69 4.38 7.94
C VAL A 51 -7.61 4.52 9.01
N ALA A 52 -7.02 5.71 9.18
CA ALA A 52 -6.04 5.96 10.23
C ALA A 52 -6.61 5.71 11.64
N ASN A 53 -7.92 5.96 11.83
CA ASN A 53 -8.64 5.73 13.07
C ASN A 53 -9.15 4.28 13.25
N LEU A 54 -9.05 3.41 12.24
CA LEU A 54 -9.38 1.99 12.40
C LEU A 54 -8.32 1.30 13.26
N VAL A 55 -8.78 0.48 14.23
CA VAL A 55 -7.92 -0.28 15.11
C VAL A 55 -7.26 -1.43 14.33
N PRO A 56 -5.92 -1.50 14.25
CA PRO A 56 -5.22 -2.60 13.58
C PRO A 56 -5.27 -3.87 14.44
N SER A 57 -5.91 -4.92 13.94
CA SER A 57 -6.16 -6.17 14.69
C SER A 57 -5.85 -7.45 13.93
N ALA A 58 -5.75 -7.40 12.60
CA ALA A 58 -5.48 -8.59 11.79
C ALA A 58 -4.02 -9.04 11.91
N GLU A 59 -3.81 -10.36 11.89
CA GLU A 59 -2.55 -10.95 11.45
C GLU A 59 -2.44 -10.85 9.93
N VAL A 60 -1.22 -10.66 9.41
CA VAL A 60 -0.99 -10.34 8.00
C VAL A 60 -0.16 -11.42 7.31
N LYS A 61 -0.62 -11.82 6.13
CA LYS A 61 0.17 -12.58 5.16
C LYS A 61 0.82 -11.61 4.18
N LEU A 62 2.14 -11.71 4.04
CA LEU A 62 2.92 -10.99 3.05
C LEU A 62 3.10 -11.81 1.78
N ASN A 63 3.08 -11.15 0.63
CA ASN A 63 3.50 -11.73 -0.63
C ASN A 63 5.01 -11.56 -0.81
N MET A 64 5.79 -12.42 -0.13
CA MET A 64 7.25 -12.29 -0.06
C MET A 64 7.92 -12.36 -1.43
N GLU A 65 7.42 -13.21 -2.34
CA GLU A 65 7.96 -13.32 -3.70
C GLU A 65 7.88 -11.98 -4.45
N VAL A 66 6.72 -11.32 -4.40
CA VAL A 66 6.53 -10.01 -5.03
C VAL A 66 7.34 -8.94 -4.33
N ILE A 67 7.37 -8.93 -2.99
CA ILE A 67 8.12 -7.93 -2.22
C ILE A 67 9.62 -8.03 -2.54
N GLU A 68 10.18 -9.24 -2.52
CA GLU A 68 11.59 -9.46 -2.85
C GLU A 68 11.88 -9.05 -4.30
N SER A 69 10.99 -9.35 -5.24
CA SER A 69 11.14 -8.88 -6.62
C SER A 69 11.11 -7.36 -6.75
N LEU A 70 10.24 -6.66 -6.01
CA LEU A 70 10.10 -5.19 -6.07
C LEU A 70 11.20 -4.45 -5.30
N THR A 71 11.87 -5.12 -4.37
CA THR A 71 12.92 -4.54 -3.51
C THR A 71 14.30 -5.10 -3.81
N ALA A 72 14.44 -5.83 -4.92
CA ALA A 72 15.72 -6.38 -5.37
C ALA A 72 16.75 -5.28 -5.69
N GLU A 73 16.27 -4.13 -6.14
CA GLU A 73 17.07 -2.96 -6.50
C GLU A 73 16.48 -1.68 -5.86
N GLY A 74 17.28 -0.61 -5.80
CA GLY A 74 16.84 0.70 -5.29
C GLY A 74 16.95 0.87 -3.77
N TYR A 75 17.54 -0.10 -3.09
CA TYR A 75 17.81 -0.08 -1.64
C TYR A 75 19.30 -0.30 -1.31
N GLU A 76 20.20 -0.12 -2.28
CA GLU A 76 21.64 -0.36 -2.14
C GLU A 76 22.26 0.54 -1.08
N TYR A 77 21.72 1.74 -0.88
CA TYR A 77 22.15 2.69 0.15
C TYR A 77 22.02 2.14 1.58
N LEU A 78 21.20 1.10 1.80
CA LEU A 78 21.07 0.43 3.10
C LEU A 78 22.31 -0.39 3.48
N GLN A 79 23.25 -0.61 2.55
CA GLN A 79 24.55 -1.22 2.86
C GLN A 79 25.42 -0.31 3.73
N ASP A 80 25.16 1.01 3.71
CA ASP A 80 25.81 1.96 4.61
C ASP A 80 25.23 1.85 6.03
N GLN A 81 26.11 1.64 7.02
CA GLN A 81 25.72 1.46 8.42
C GLN A 81 25.14 2.72 9.07
N MET A 82 25.61 3.91 8.68
CA MET A 82 25.07 5.16 9.21
C MET A 82 23.67 5.40 8.66
N ILE A 83 23.48 5.18 7.35
CA ILE A 83 22.18 5.37 6.69
C ILE A 83 21.16 4.36 7.23
N SER A 84 21.51 3.08 7.29
CA SER A 84 20.61 2.04 7.80
C SER A 84 20.18 2.32 9.24
N LYS A 85 21.11 2.71 10.12
CA LYS A 85 20.78 3.07 11.50
C LYS A 85 19.87 4.29 11.58
N ALA A 86 20.16 5.36 10.83
CA ALA A 86 19.32 6.55 10.81
C ALA A 86 17.88 6.24 10.36
N ILE A 87 17.74 5.36 9.37
CA ILE A 87 16.46 4.88 8.88
C ILE A 87 15.71 4.06 9.93
N GLU A 88 16.39 3.13 10.60
CA GLU A 88 15.78 2.37 11.69
C GLU A 88 15.30 3.28 12.82
N ASP A 89 16.12 4.25 13.22
CA ASP A 89 15.79 5.21 14.27
C ASP A 89 14.61 6.11 13.88
N ALA A 90 14.52 6.53 12.61
CA ALA A 90 13.42 7.34 12.09
C ALA A 90 12.09 6.57 12.05
N ASN A 91 12.13 5.25 11.85
CA ASN A 91 10.94 4.41 11.68
C ASN A 91 10.60 3.54 12.90
N LYS A 92 11.36 3.64 13.99
CA LYS A 92 11.22 2.77 15.18
C LYS A 92 9.85 2.80 15.85
N SER A 93 9.07 3.87 15.65
CA SER A 93 7.71 4.01 16.18
C SER A 93 6.62 3.73 15.16
N HIS A 94 6.95 3.50 13.89
CA HIS A 94 5.95 3.22 12.86
C HIS A 94 5.37 1.81 13.08
N PRO A 95 4.05 1.65 13.34
CA PRO A 95 3.47 0.37 13.73
C PRO A 95 3.72 -0.77 12.72
N GLY A 96 3.56 -0.52 11.43
CA GLY A 96 3.89 -1.49 10.37
C GLY A 96 5.38 -1.91 10.37
N PHE A 97 6.29 -0.95 10.53
CA PHE A 97 7.73 -1.20 10.58
C PHE A 97 8.15 -2.03 11.81
N VAL A 98 7.51 -1.77 12.96
CA VAL A 98 7.69 -2.53 14.21
C VAL A 98 7.14 -3.95 14.07
N TYR A 99 5.96 -4.10 13.46
CA TYR A 99 5.36 -5.42 13.19
C TYR A 99 6.30 -6.29 12.34
N LEU A 100 7.02 -5.68 11.40
CA LEU A 100 7.98 -6.34 10.52
C LEU A 100 9.39 -6.49 11.09
N ARG A 101 9.62 -6.32 12.40
CA ARG A 101 10.99 -6.30 13.01
C ARG A 101 11.89 -7.50 12.70
N ASN A 102 11.30 -8.66 12.36
CA ASN A 102 12.04 -9.88 12.03
C ASN A 102 12.41 -9.98 10.54
N GLN A 103 12.02 -9.00 9.71
CA GLN A 103 12.33 -8.94 8.28
C GLN A 103 13.56 -8.06 8.01
N LYS A 104 14.13 -8.21 6.81
CA LYS A 104 15.23 -7.36 6.33
C LYS A 104 14.79 -5.89 6.25
N LEU A 105 15.73 -4.96 6.41
CA LEU A 105 15.43 -3.52 6.49
C LEU A 105 14.71 -2.97 5.24
N HIS A 106 15.11 -3.37 4.03
CA HIS A 106 14.42 -2.95 2.80
C HIS A 106 12.97 -3.44 2.76
N ILE A 107 12.70 -4.68 3.21
CA ILE A 107 11.34 -5.23 3.30
C ILE A 107 10.51 -4.44 4.31
N ARG A 108 11.10 -4.13 5.46
CA ARG A 108 10.45 -3.32 6.51
C ARG A 108 10.08 -1.94 5.97
N LEU A 109 10.99 -1.28 5.27
CA LEU A 109 10.74 0.04 4.68
C LEU A 109 9.65 0.00 3.62
N PHE A 110 9.73 -0.94 2.69
CA PHE A 110 8.79 -1.06 1.59
C PHE A 110 7.39 -1.44 2.08
N ALA A 111 7.28 -2.47 2.92
CA ALA A 111 6.00 -3.11 3.23
C ALA A 111 5.26 -2.51 4.43
N ALA A 112 5.88 -1.62 5.22
CA ALA A 112 5.31 -1.13 6.48
C ALA A 112 3.90 -0.54 6.33
N THR A 113 3.68 0.36 5.38
CA THR A 113 2.38 0.99 5.15
C THR A 113 1.35 -0.01 4.63
N PHE A 114 1.77 -0.96 3.77
CA PHE A 114 0.89 -2.00 3.25
C PHE A 114 0.38 -2.92 4.36
N VAL A 115 1.27 -3.32 5.28
CA VAL A 115 0.92 -4.09 6.48
C VAL A 115 -0.07 -3.32 7.32
N GLU A 116 0.11 -2.01 7.50
CA GLU A 116 -0.83 -1.21 8.29
C GLU A 116 -2.25 -1.21 7.74
N LYS A 117 -2.42 -1.15 6.42
CA LYS A 117 -3.74 -1.28 5.81
C LYS A 117 -4.27 -2.72 5.94
N ALA A 118 -3.41 -3.71 5.76
CA ALA A 118 -3.80 -5.13 5.92
C ALA A 118 -4.27 -5.47 7.34
N ARG A 119 -3.58 -4.95 8.36
CA ARG A 119 -3.99 -5.10 9.77
C ARG A 119 -5.34 -4.45 10.07
N ARG A 120 -5.79 -3.50 9.23
CA ARG A 120 -7.10 -2.83 9.30
C ARG A 120 -8.14 -3.46 8.37
N GLY A 121 -7.86 -4.63 7.81
CA GLY A 121 -8.81 -5.44 7.04
C GLY A 121 -8.77 -5.24 5.54
N PHE A 122 -7.79 -4.51 4.98
CA PHE A 122 -7.68 -4.29 3.54
C PHE A 122 -6.72 -5.26 2.87
N ARG A 123 -7.05 -5.74 1.67
CA ARG A 123 -6.04 -6.31 0.77
C ARG A 123 -5.25 -5.15 0.16
N SER A 124 -3.94 -5.14 0.32
CA SER A 124 -3.09 -3.96 0.10
C SER A 124 -2.17 -4.17 -1.09
N PHE A 125 -2.31 -3.36 -2.12
CA PHE A 125 -1.65 -3.53 -3.42
C PHE A 125 -0.69 -2.38 -3.72
N ALA A 126 0.47 -2.71 -4.28
CA ALA A 126 1.42 -1.74 -4.83
C ALA A 126 1.33 -1.70 -6.35
N ARG A 127 1.60 -0.54 -6.94
CA ARG A 127 1.76 -0.42 -8.39
C ARG A 127 3.02 -1.15 -8.83
N LYS A 128 2.92 -1.93 -9.89
CA LYS A 128 4.08 -2.49 -10.60
C LYS A 128 4.29 -1.69 -11.88
N GLU A 129 5.40 -0.98 -11.97
CA GLU A 129 5.75 -0.28 -13.21
C GLU A 129 6.08 -1.31 -14.30
N ASN A 130 5.17 -1.44 -15.26
CA ASN A 130 5.39 -2.17 -16.51
C ASN A 130 5.11 -1.23 -17.68
N VAL A 131 5.36 -1.70 -18.91
CA VAL A 131 5.18 -0.90 -20.15
C VAL A 131 3.76 -0.32 -20.29
N ASN A 132 2.77 -0.92 -19.62
CA ASN A 132 1.36 -0.52 -19.66
C ASN A 132 0.90 0.27 -18.42
N GLY A 133 1.72 0.41 -17.38
CA GLY A 133 1.52 1.28 -16.21
C GLY A 133 0.32 1.00 -15.29
N ASN A 134 -0.47 -0.05 -15.54
CA ASN A 134 -1.81 -0.25 -14.96
C ASN A 134 -1.97 -1.52 -14.10
N GLU A 135 -0.87 -2.18 -13.73
CA GLU A 135 -0.92 -3.40 -12.92
C GLU A 135 -0.60 -3.11 -11.45
N TYR A 136 -1.41 -3.69 -10.57
CA TYR A 136 -1.24 -3.59 -9.12
C TYR A 136 -1.13 -4.98 -8.54
N VAL A 137 -0.10 -5.21 -7.74
CA VAL A 137 0.25 -6.51 -7.18
C VAL A 137 0.03 -6.53 -5.68
N LEU A 138 -0.53 -7.63 -5.19
CA LEU A 138 -0.82 -7.81 -3.78
C LEU A 138 0.48 -7.87 -2.98
N ILE A 139 0.61 -6.99 -1.98
CA ILE A 139 1.76 -6.94 -1.05
C ILE A 139 1.40 -7.59 0.28
N ALA A 140 0.25 -7.25 0.82
CA ALA A 140 -0.17 -7.68 2.14
C ALA A 140 -1.68 -7.89 2.20
N GLU A 141 -2.13 -8.94 2.88
CA GLU A 141 -3.54 -9.18 3.16
C GLU A 141 -3.75 -9.73 4.58
N PRO A 142 -4.91 -9.48 5.20
CA PRO A 142 -5.23 -10.13 6.46
C PRO A 142 -5.35 -11.64 6.26
N THR A 143 -4.82 -12.45 7.18
CA THR A 143 -4.93 -13.92 7.14
C THR A 143 -6.38 -14.39 7.28
N ILE A 144 -7.21 -13.60 7.97
CA ILE A 144 -8.64 -13.83 8.17
C ILE A 144 -9.36 -12.49 7.89
N PRO A 145 -10.48 -12.49 7.14
CA PRO A 145 -11.26 -11.28 6.91
C PRO A 145 -11.64 -10.59 8.23
N VAL A 146 -11.27 -9.31 8.36
CA VAL A 146 -11.59 -8.52 9.54
C VAL A 146 -12.99 -7.93 9.38
N LYS A 147 -13.85 -8.11 10.37
CA LYS A 147 -15.14 -7.40 10.45
C LYS A 147 -14.89 -6.00 11.02
N ASN A 148 -14.67 -5.03 10.15
CA ASN A 148 -14.68 -3.62 10.51
C ASN A 148 -15.96 -2.96 9.98
N ASP A 149 -16.48 -1.95 10.69
CA ASP A 149 -17.53 -1.10 10.13
C ASP A 149 -16.88 -0.17 9.09
N LEU A 150 -16.94 -0.61 7.84
CA LEU A 150 -16.43 0.13 6.68
C LEU A 150 -17.53 0.97 6.01
N GLY A 151 -18.76 0.98 6.56
CA GLY A 151 -19.89 1.68 5.96
C GLY A 151 -19.63 3.18 5.80
N GLY A 152 -18.90 3.78 6.74
CA GLY A 152 -18.55 5.19 6.67
C GLY A 152 -17.52 5.56 5.59
N LEU A 153 -16.77 4.59 5.03
CA LEU A 153 -15.75 4.88 4.01
C LEU A 153 -16.36 5.18 2.64
N GLY A 154 -17.59 4.73 2.37
CA GLY A 154 -18.20 4.85 1.04
C GLY A 154 -17.32 4.22 -0.05
N LEU A 155 -16.92 2.96 0.18
CA LEU A 155 -16.08 2.21 -0.76
C LEU A 155 -16.80 2.04 -2.10
N GLU A 156 -16.13 2.41 -3.18
CA GLU A 156 -16.67 2.25 -4.53
C GLU A 156 -16.42 0.84 -5.06
N GLU A 157 -17.38 0.30 -5.80
CA GLU A 157 -17.17 -0.93 -6.56
C GLU A 157 -16.30 -0.65 -7.78
N LEU A 158 -15.15 -1.33 -7.85
CA LEU A 158 -14.22 -1.15 -8.93
C LEU A 158 -14.44 -2.17 -10.04
N LYS A 159 -14.65 -1.68 -11.27
CA LYS A 159 -14.61 -2.51 -12.48
C LYS A 159 -13.16 -2.69 -12.92
N CYS A 160 -12.55 -3.80 -12.52
CA CYS A 160 -11.20 -4.16 -12.89
C CYS A 160 -11.11 -5.65 -13.23
N GLU A 161 -10.08 -6.03 -13.98
CA GLU A 161 -9.75 -7.44 -14.17
C GLU A 161 -8.90 -7.91 -12.98
N VAL A 162 -9.26 -9.06 -12.43
CA VAL A 162 -8.54 -9.68 -11.31
C VAL A 162 -7.91 -10.97 -11.79
N ARG A 163 -6.58 -11.06 -11.69
CA ARG A 163 -5.77 -12.20 -12.14
C ARG A 163 -5.09 -12.90 -10.96
N ASN A 164 -4.53 -14.08 -11.21
CA ASN A 164 -3.71 -14.82 -10.24
C ASN A 164 -4.41 -15.01 -8.88
N GLU A 165 -5.66 -15.50 -8.91
CA GLU A 165 -6.48 -15.73 -7.71
C GLU A 165 -6.67 -14.47 -6.82
N GLY A 166 -6.64 -13.29 -7.42
CA GLY A 166 -6.73 -12.04 -6.67
C GLY A 166 -5.40 -11.40 -6.32
N GLY A 167 -4.26 -11.98 -6.74
CA GLY A 167 -2.93 -11.44 -6.51
C GLY A 167 -2.58 -10.24 -7.40
N THR A 168 -3.34 -9.99 -8.47
CA THR A 168 -3.09 -8.89 -9.40
C THR A 168 -4.39 -8.21 -9.84
N ILE A 169 -4.40 -6.88 -9.83
CA ILE A 169 -5.49 -6.04 -10.33
C ILE A 169 -4.98 -5.30 -11.58
N VAL A 170 -5.78 -5.32 -12.64
CA VAL A 170 -5.48 -4.63 -13.90
C VAL A 170 -6.65 -3.70 -14.27
N PHE A 171 -6.30 -2.48 -14.68
CA PHE A 171 -7.23 -1.42 -15.10
C PHE A 171 -7.17 -1.16 -16.60
#